data_AF-A0AA86QU95-F1
#
_entry.id   AF-A0AA86QU95-F1
#
_cell.length_a   1.000
_cell.length_b   1.000
_cell.length_c   1.000
_cell.angle_alpha   90.00
_cell.angle_beta   90.00
_cell.angle_gamma   90.00
#
_symmetry.space_group_name_H-M   'P 1'
#
loop_
_entity.id
_entity.type
_entity.pdbx_description
1 polymer ?
#
loop_
_entity_poly.entity_id
_entity_poly.type
_entity_poly.pdbx_seq_one_letter_code
_entity_poly.pdbx_strand_id
1 'polypeptide(L)'
;MNNFNLQLVHVHLLLQIKEIQDQVKEAKQQFQQCCQNQIIDSKAKRYFWTAREDELLLEKIQEIGIENYKQIKLESKSDKQVYYRLRYLKHASLTEKELTSSRIDLNCFQKFPTNYK
;
A
#
# COMPACT_ATOMS: atom_id res chain seq x y z
N MET A 1 30.14 -59.48 -0.32
CA MET A 1 28.99 -58.98 -1.10
C MET A 1 28.35 -57.72 -0.45
N ASN A 2 29.14 -56.75 0.05
CA ASN A 2 28.60 -55.57 0.75
C ASN A 2 28.76 -54.25 -0.05
N ASN A 3 29.64 -54.23 -1.06
CA ASN A 3 30.00 -53.00 -1.78
C ASN A 3 28.87 -52.52 -2.73
N PHE A 4 28.12 -53.47 -3.31
CA PHE A 4 27.04 -53.16 -4.26
C PHE A 4 25.83 -52.50 -3.59
N ASN A 5 25.47 -52.93 -2.38
CA ASN A 5 24.37 -52.33 -1.61
C ASN A 5 24.71 -50.91 -1.14
N LEU A 6 25.98 -50.64 -0.80
CA LEU A 6 26.45 -49.30 -0.47
C LEU A 6 26.41 -48.35 -1.68
N GLN A 7 26.80 -48.83 -2.86
CA GLN A 7 26.71 -48.03 -4.09
C GLN A 7 25.27 -47.72 -4.48
N LEU A 8 24.35 -48.69 -4.32
CA LEU A 8 22.93 -48.48 -4.62
C LEU A 8 22.28 -47.45 -3.68
N VAL A 9 22.57 -47.52 -2.38
CA VAL A 9 22.10 -46.55 -1.39
C VAL A 9 22.67 -45.15 -1.67
N HIS A 10 23.94 -45.06 -2.06
CA HIS A 10 24.57 -43.79 -2.42
C HIS A 10 23.88 -43.15 -3.64
N VAL A 11 23.61 -43.93 -4.70
CA VAL A 11 22.91 -43.43 -5.90
C VAL A 11 21.49 -42.95 -5.54
N HIS A 12 20.78 -43.70 -4.70
CA HIS A 12 19.44 -43.29 -4.25
C HIS A 12 19.45 -41.97 -3.47
N LEU A 13 20.42 -41.81 -2.56
CA LEU A 13 20.58 -40.57 -1.78
C LEU A 13 20.91 -39.37 -2.68
N LEU A 14 21.75 -39.54 -3.70
CA LEU A 14 22.08 -38.47 -4.64
C LEU A 14 20.87 -38.03 -5.47
N LEU A 15 20.00 -38.97 -5.85
CA LEU A 15 18.76 -38.65 -6.55
C LEU A 15 17.81 -37.84 -5.67
N GLN A 16 17.65 -38.22 -4.39
CA GLN A 16 16.83 -37.47 -3.44
C GLN A 16 17.37 -36.05 -3.18
N ILE A 17 18.69 -35.90 -3.05
CA ILE A 17 19.31 -34.58 -2.88
C ILE A 17 19.01 -33.69 -4.08
N LYS A 18 19.07 -34.24 -5.30
CA LYS A 18 18.77 -33.49 -6.52
C LYS A 18 17.30 -33.06 -6.59
N GLU A 19 16.38 -33.95 -6.26
CA GLU A 19 14.94 -33.63 -6.20
C GLU A 19 14.65 -32.48 -5.22
N ILE A 20 15.27 -32.51 -4.03
CA ILE A 20 15.12 -31.44 -3.03
C ILE A 20 15.70 -30.12 -3.55
N GLN A 21 16.85 -30.16 -4.23
CA GLN A 21 17.46 -28.96 -4.81
C GLN A 21 16.58 -28.32 -5.88
N ASP A 22 15.96 -29.14 -6.73
CA ASP A 22 15.04 -28.67 -7.78
C ASP A 22 13.77 -28.05 -7.16
N GLN A 23 13.19 -28.68 -6.13
CA GLN A 23 12.04 -28.12 -5.39
C GLN A 23 12.37 -26.78 -4.73
N VAL A 24 13.56 -26.65 -4.11
CA VAL A 24 14.00 -25.38 -3.50
C VAL A 24 14.18 -24.30 -4.56
N LYS A 25 14.68 -24.64 -5.74
CA LYS A 25 14.84 -23.69 -6.85
C LYS A 25 13.48 -23.21 -7.37
N GLU A 26 12.52 -24.11 -7.54
CA GLU A 26 11.16 -23.76 -7.94
C GLU A 26 10.47 -22.88 -6.89
N ALA A 27 10.54 -23.24 -5.61
CA ALA A 27 9.99 -22.44 -4.51
C ALA A 27 10.57 -21.03 -4.47
N LYS A 28 11.88 -20.86 -4.72
CA LYS A 28 12.52 -19.54 -4.83
C LYS A 28 11.99 -18.73 -6.02
N GLN A 29 11.78 -19.37 -7.16
CA GLN A 29 11.22 -18.71 -8.34
C GLN A 29 9.76 -18.27 -8.10
N GLN A 30 8.95 -19.14 -7.49
CA GLN A 30 7.57 -18.81 -7.13
C GLN A 30 7.50 -17.67 -6.11
N PHE A 31 8.38 -17.67 -5.10
CA PHE A 31 8.47 -16.58 -4.14
C PHE A 31 8.89 -15.25 -4.81
N GLN A 32 9.88 -15.30 -5.70
CA GLN A 32 10.33 -14.13 -6.45
C GLN A 32 9.24 -13.57 -7.36
N GLN A 33 8.47 -14.44 -8.03
CA GLN A 33 7.31 -14.04 -8.83
C GLN A 33 6.19 -13.44 -7.96
N CYS A 34 5.93 -14.01 -6.78
CA CYS A 34 4.96 -13.46 -5.83
C CYS A 34 5.37 -12.05 -5.37
N CYS A 35 6.64 -11.87 -4.99
CA CYS A 35 7.16 -10.56 -4.60
C CYS A 35 7.15 -9.55 -5.76
N GLN A 36 7.43 -9.98 -7.00
CA GLN A 36 7.33 -9.11 -8.18
C GLN A 36 5.87 -8.71 -8.50
N ASN A 37 4.91 -9.62 -8.31
CA ASN A 37 3.49 -9.34 -8.51
C ASN A 37 2.87 -8.51 -7.37
N GLN A 38 3.52 -8.41 -6.22
CA GLN A 38 3.16 -7.49 -5.14
C GLN A 38 3.68 -6.06 -5.36
N ILE A 39 4.55 -5.85 -6.36
CA ILE A 39 4.95 -4.52 -6.79
C ILE A 39 3.81 -3.94 -7.61
N ILE A 40 2.96 -3.19 -6.90
CA ILE A 40 2.07 -2.17 -7.42
C ILE A 40 0.78 -2.73 -8.04
N ASP A 41 -0.16 -3.05 -7.15
CA ASP A 41 -1.55 -2.75 -7.45
C ASP A 41 -1.64 -1.22 -7.64
N SER A 42 -1.45 -0.76 -8.87
CA SER A 42 -1.43 0.66 -9.28
C SER A 42 -2.75 1.37 -8.92
N LYS A 43 -3.78 0.61 -8.57
CA LYS A 43 -5.04 1.08 -8.03
C LYS A 43 -4.94 1.42 -6.53
N ALA A 44 -4.17 0.67 -5.75
CA ALA A 44 -4.02 0.90 -4.30
C ALA A 44 -3.34 2.24 -3.98
N LYS A 45 -2.37 2.68 -4.80
CA LYS A 45 -1.72 4.01 -4.67
C LYS A 45 -2.69 5.19 -4.80
N ARG A 46 -3.86 5.00 -5.41
CA ARG A 46 -4.84 6.09 -5.57
C ARG A 46 -5.55 6.46 -4.27
N TYR A 47 -5.52 5.59 -3.26
CA TYR A 47 -6.35 5.78 -2.06
C TYR A 47 -5.69 6.59 -0.95
N PHE A 48 -4.35 6.55 -0.81
CA PHE A 48 -3.65 7.16 0.32
C PHE A 48 -3.04 8.51 -0.04
N TRP A 49 -3.22 9.51 0.82
CA TRP A 49 -2.53 10.80 0.71
C TRP A 49 -1.12 10.67 1.25
N THR A 50 -0.14 11.07 0.45
CA THR A 50 1.26 11.20 0.89
C THR A 50 1.54 12.61 1.39
N ALA A 51 2.58 12.79 2.21
CA ALA A 51 3.01 14.12 2.66
C ALA A 51 3.28 15.06 1.48
N ARG A 52 3.88 14.55 0.40
CA ARG A 52 4.13 15.31 -0.82
C ARG A 52 2.84 15.74 -1.53
N GLU A 53 1.83 14.88 -1.54
CA GLU A 53 0.52 15.23 -2.11
C GLU A 53 -0.21 16.29 -1.25
N ASP A 54 -0.04 16.27 0.07
CA ASP A 54 -0.56 17.32 0.95
C ASP A 54 0.16 18.65 0.75
N GLU A 55 1.49 18.65 0.63
CA GLU A 55 2.28 19.85 0.30
C GLU A 55 1.80 20.47 -1.01
N LEU A 56 1.69 19.66 -2.08
CA LEU A 56 1.21 20.11 -3.38
C LEU A 56 -0.24 20.63 -3.31
N LEU A 57 -1.08 19.99 -2.51
CA LEU A 57 -2.45 20.46 -2.30
C LEU A 57 -2.45 21.84 -1.63
N LEU A 58 -1.63 22.05 -0.59
CA LEU A 58 -1.53 23.32 0.11
C LEU A 58 -0.94 24.42 -0.77
N GLU A 59 0.11 24.13 -1.55
CA GLU A 59 0.68 25.04 -2.53
C GLU A 59 -0.39 25.49 -3.53
N LYS A 60 -1.17 24.55 -4.08
CA LYS A 60 -2.25 24.87 -5.03
C LYS A 60 -3.37 25.68 -4.39
N ILE A 61 -3.75 25.41 -3.15
CA ILE A 61 -4.73 26.26 -2.43
C ILE A 61 -4.18 27.68 -2.27
N GLN A 62 -2.89 27.84 -1.95
CA GLN A 62 -2.27 29.16 -1.82
C GLN A 62 -2.26 29.92 -3.15
N GLU A 63 -2.04 29.23 -4.28
CA GLU A 63 -2.03 29.84 -5.61
C GLU A 63 -3.42 30.30 -6.07
N ILE A 64 -4.46 29.46 -5.92
CA ILE A 64 -5.77 29.70 -6.58
C ILE A 64 -6.95 29.87 -5.61
N GLY A 65 -6.76 29.70 -4.31
CA GLY A 65 -7.81 29.78 -3.31
C GLY A 65 -8.59 28.47 -3.12
N ILE A 66 -9.12 28.29 -1.90
CA ILE A 66 -9.83 27.05 -1.50
C ILE A 66 -11.19 26.91 -2.21
N GLU A 67 -11.83 28.02 -2.53
CA GLU A 67 -13.08 28.11 -3.27
C GLU A 67 -12.97 27.54 -4.69
N ASN A 68 -11.75 27.55 -5.24
CA ASN A 68 -11.43 27.07 -6.58
C ASN A 68 -10.90 25.63 -6.58
N TYR A 69 -11.11 24.84 -5.52
CA TYR A 69 -10.54 23.49 -5.38
C TYR A 69 -10.80 22.54 -6.57
N LYS A 70 -11.88 22.73 -7.33
CA LYS A 70 -12.19 21.93 -8.53
C LYS A 70 -11.15 22.10 -9.66
N GLN A 71 -10.39 23.19 -9.63
CA GLN A 71 -9.30 23.47 -10.56
C GLN A 71 -7.99 22.81 -10.10
N ILE A 72 -7.91 22.32 -8.86
CA ILE A 72 -6.75 21.59 -8.35
C ILE A 72 -6.76 20.19 -8.98
N LYS A 73 -5.81 19.96 -9.89
CA LYS A 73 -5.60 18.65 -10.53
C LYS A 73 -4.32 18.02 -9.96
N LEU A 74 -4.50 16.95 -9.20
CA LEU A 74 -3.41 16.08 -8.74
C LEU A 74 -3.48 14.78 -9.54
N GLU A 75 -2.37 14.36 -10.15
CA GLU A 75 -2.33 13.21 -11.08
C GLU A 75 -2.94 11.92 -10.53
N SER A 76 -2.87 11.73 -9.21
CA SER A 76 -3.32 10.54 -8.50
C SER A 76 -4.68 10.69 -7.80
N LYS A 77 -5.29 11.90 -7.77
CA LYS A 77 -6.49 12.19 -6.97
C LYS A 77 -7.64 12.72 -7.80
N SER A 78 -8.83 12.19 -7.54
CA SER A 78 -10.08 12.76 -8.04
C SER A 78 -10.46 14.04 -7.28
N ASP A 79 -11.25 14.90 -7.92
CA ASP A 79 -11.81 16.11 -7.31
C ASP A 79 -12.54 15.81 -5.98
N LYS A 80 -13.20 14.64 -5.89
CA LYS A 80 -13.87 14.17 -4.68
C LYS A 80 -12.88 13.88 -3.55
N GLN A 81 -11.73 13.27 -3.85
CA GLN A 81 -10.70 13.00 -2.85
C GLN A 81 -10.04 14.29 -2.37
N VAL A 82 -9.78 15.23 -3.28
CA VAL A 82 -9.28 16.58 -2.96
C VAL A 82 -10.25 17.28 -2.00
N TYR A 83 -11.55 17.30 -2.33
CA TYR A 83 -12.58 17.89 -1.49
C TYR A 83 -12.60 17.32 -0.06
N TYR A 84 -12.58 15.99 0.09
CA TYR A 84 -12.57 15.38 1.42
C TYR A 84 -11.27 15.62 2.18
N ARG A 85 -10.13 15.67 1.49
CA ARG A 85 -8.85 15.99 2.13
C ARG A 85 -8.82 17.42 2.64
N LEU A 86 -9.30 18.38 1.85
CA LEU A 86 -9.45 19.77 2.27
C LEU A 86 -10.34 19.90 3.51
N ARG A 87 -11.48 19.19 3.51
CA ARG A 87 -12.37 19.16 4.67
C ARG A 87 -11.68 18.57 5.89
N TYR A 88 -10.94 17.48 5.73
CA TYR A 88 -10.14 16.88 6.80
C TYR A 88 -9.09 17.85 7.34
N LEU A 89 -8.28 18.48 6.48
CA LEU A 89 -7.25 19.44 6.88
C LEU A 89 -7.86 20.65 7.60
N LYS A 90 -9.01 21.14 7.13
CA LYS A 90 -9.77 22.19 7.82
C LYS A 90 -10.16 21.74 9.22
N HIS A 91 -10.78 20.57 9.38
CA HIS A 91 -11.14 20.04 10.70
C HIS A 91 -9.93 19.70 11.58
N ALA A 92 -8.83 19.24 11.01
CA ALA A 92 -7.59 18.97 11.74
C ALA A 92 -6.94 20.26 12.26
N SER A 93 -7.09 21.37 11.53
CA SER A 93 -6.68 22.71 11.98
C SER A 93 -7.64 23.34 13.01
N LEU A 94 -8.87 22.81 13.14
CA LEU A 94 -9.80 23.18 14.22
C LEU A 94 -9.45 22.39 15.48
N THR A 95 -8.48 22.90 16.24
CA THR A 95 -8.12 22.39 17.57
C THR A 95 -9.34 22.34 18.50
N GLU A 96 -9.64 21.17 19.09
CA GLU A 96 -10.49 20.77 20.24
C GLU A 96 -11.65 21.66 20.78
N LYS A 97 -11.58 22.98 20.68
CA LYS A 97 -12.55 23.95 21.23
C LYS A 97 -13.87 24.06 20.44
N GLU A 98 -13.91 23.69 19.16
CA GLU A 98 -15.11 23.87 18.32
C GLU A 98 -15.96 22.60 18.14
N LEU A 99 -15.48 21.44 18.59
CA LEU A 99 -16.10 20.12 18.38
C LEU A 99 -17.38 19.89 19.20
N THR A 100 -17.72 20.75 20.15
CA THR A 100 -18.94 20.62 20.98
C THR A 100 -20.17 21.32 20.39
N SER A 101 -20.04 22.12 19.32
CA SER A 101 -21.14 22.98 18.84
C SER A 101 -21.74 22.58 17.50
N SER A 102 -21.02 21.88 16.62
CA SER A 102 -21.59 21.49 15.32
C SER A 102 -21.97 20.01 15.31
N ARG A 103 -23.29 19.75 15.16
CA ARG A 103 -23.86 18.49 14.66
C ARG A 103 -23.10 18.04 13.41
N ILE A 104 -22.05 17.25 13.60
CA ILE A 104 -21.39 16.53 12.51
C ILE A 104 -21.69 15.06 12.78
N ASP A 105 -22.46 14.47 11.88
CA ASP A 105 -22.80 13.06 11.88
C ASP A 105 -21.50 12.24 11.74
N LEU A 106 -21.06 11.67 12.86
CA LEU A 106 -19.81 10.92 13.01
C LEU A 106 -19.82 9.58 12.24
N ASN A 107 -20.95 9.22 11.61
CA ASN A 107 -21.10 7.95 10.89
C ASN A 107 -20.32 7.84 9.58
N CYS A 108 -19.73 8.93 9.07
CA CYS A 108 -18.87 8.87 7.88
C CYS A 108 -17.42 8.42 8.17
N PHE A 109 -17.02 8.31 9.44
CA PHE A 109 -15.62 8.10 9.82
C PHE A 109 -15.17 6.63 9.91
N GLN A 110 -16.08 5.65 9.77
CA GLN A 110 -15.74 4.24 10.00
C GLN A 110 -15.04 3.50 8.84
N LYS A 111 -14.63 4.18 7.74
CA LYS A 111 -14.13 3.47 6.54
C LYS A 111 -12.76 3.85 6.00
N PHE A 112 -11.93 4.59 6.73
CA PHE A 112 -10.55 4.82 6.30
C PHE A 112 -9.57 4.40 7.38
N PRO A 113 -8.90 3.25 7.24
CA PRO A 113 -7.82 2.87 8.15
C PRO A 113 -6.65 3.82 7.92
N THR A 114 -6.47 4.80 8.81
CA THR A 114 -5.22 5.54 8.98
C THR A 114 -4.24 4.67 9.75
N ASN A 115 -3.75 3.61 9.12
CA ASN A 115 -2.61 2.87 9.64
C ASN A 115 -1.33 3.56 9.17
N TYR A 116 -0.83 4.48 9.99
CA TYR A 116 0.58 4.85 9.96
C TYR A 116 1.37 3.68 10.56
N LYS A 117 1.98 2.85 9.71
CA LYS A 117 3.12 1.99 10.02
C LYS A 117 4.04 1.94 8.83
#